data_AF-A0A9N8ZNU6-F1
#
_entry.id   AF-A0A9N8ZNU6-F1
#
_cell.length_a   1.000
_cell.length_b   1.000
_cell.length_c   1.000
_cell.angle_alpha   90.00
_cell.angle_beta   90.00
_cell.angle_gamma   90.00
#
_symmetry.space_group_name_H-M   'P 1'
#
loop_
_entity.id
_entity.type
_entity.pdbx_description
1 polymer ?
#
loop_
_entity_poly.entity_id
_entity_poly.type
_entity_poly.pdbx_seq_one_letter_code
_entity_poly.pdbx_strand_id
1 'polypeptide(L)'
;MATHHEYNLIIAIIFNLTIGLTLVPLIESHTVWVHNKMWPGTYGMLAVMVNGQERNSGASYARHGFSVEVFDDVKTFNLSFSVEASSEKDKNRGPFSNDKDHEWKFTGSIDAWNIEELS
;
A
#
# COMPACT_ATOMS: atom_id res chain seq x y z
N MET A 1 -28.61 31.43 31.66
CA MET A 1 -29.04 30.13 32.20
C MET A 1 -29.70 29.41 31.04
N ALA A 2 -29.04 28.41 30.47
CA ALA A 2 -29.58 27.74 29.29
C ALA A 2 -30.81 26.90 29.69
N THR A 3 -31.89 26.99 28.93
CA THR A 3 -33.14 26.26 29.23
C THR A 3 -32.99 24.78 28.89
N HIS A 4 -33.81 23.90 29.49
CA HIS A 4 -33.77 22.44 29.25
C HIS A 4 -33.78 22.05 27.76
N HIS A 5 -34.42 22.87 26.91
CA HIS A 5 -34.45 22.68 25.46
C HIS A 5 -33.07 22.87 24.79
N GLU A 6 -32.27 23.82 25.27
CA GLU A 6 -30.93 24.10 24.74
C GLU A 6 -29.94 22.99 25.11
N TYR A 7 -30.07 22.42 26.32
CA TYR A 7 -29.28 21.25 26.72
C TYR A 7 -29.60 20.00 25.88
N ASN A 8 -30.88 19.74 25.60
CA ASN A 8 -31.29 18.61 24.76
C ASN A 8 -30.81 18.76 23.31
N LEU A 9 -30.79 19.99 22.79
CA LEU A 9 -30.25 20.29 21.46
C LEU A 9 -28.73 20.06 21.40
N ILE A 10 -28.00 20.52 22.42
CA ILE A 10 -26.55 20.32 22.52
C ILE A 10 -26.20 18.83 22.60
N ILE A 11 -26.93 18.05 23.42
CA ILE A 11 -26.72 16.61 23.53
C ILE A 11 -27.00 15.91 22.19
N ALA A 12 -28.08 16.27 21.50
CA ALA A 12 -28.42 15.70 20.19
C ALA A 12 -27.38 16.02 19.11
N ILE A 13 -26.79 17.23 19.12
CA ILE A 13 -25.73 17.62 18.19
C ILE A 13 -24.45 16.80 18.46
N ILE A 14 -24.04 16.67 19.73
CA ILE A 14 -22.86 15.88 20.11
C ILE A 14 -23.05 14.41 19.70
N PHE A 15 -24.21 13.82 19.97
CA PHE A 15 -24.50 12.42 19.66
C PHE A 15 -24.46 12.15 18.15
N ASN A 16 -25.04 13.04 17.33
CA ASN A 16 -25.01 12.93 15.87
C ASN A 16 -23.59 13.11 15.29
N LEU A 17 -22.79 14.03 15.85
CA LEU A 17 -21.39 14.23 15.43
C LEU A 17 -20.53 13.01 15.75
N THR A 18 -20.70 12.40 16.93
CA THR A 18 -19.96 11.19 17.29
C THR A 18 -20.34 10.00 16.42
N ILE A 19 -21.64 9.81 16.12
CA ILE A 19 -22.09 8.73 15.24
C ILE A 19 -21.59 8.95 13.80
N GLY A 20 -21.63 10.19 13.31
CA GLY A 20 -21.13 10.56 11.97
C GLY A 20 -19.63 10.33 11.78
N LEU A 21 -18.81 10.52 12.83
CA LEU A 21 -17.36 10.26 12.79
C LEU A 21 -17.03 8.76 12.90
N THR A 22 -17.87 7.95 13.53
CA THR A 22 -17.68 6.49 13.66
C THR A 22 -18.20 5.68 12.46
N LEU A 23 -18.90 6.32 11.52
CA LEU A 23 -19.49 5.68 10.34
C LEU A 23 -18.63 5.77 9.07
N VAL A 24 -17.42 6.33 9.17
CA VAL A 24 -16.42 6.09 8.12
C VAL A 24 -15.98 4.64 8.30
N PRO A 25 -16.27 3.72 7.37
CA PRO A 25 -15.70 2.38 7.46
C PRO A 25 -14.19 2.54 7.61
N LEU A 26 -13.61 1.84 8.58
CA LEU A 26 -12.17 1.72 8.65
C LEU A 26 -11.77 1.07 7.32
N ILE A 27 -11.18 1.85 6.39
CA ILE A 27 -10.58 1.26 5.20
C ILE A 27 -9.35 0.53 5.74
N GLU A 28 -9.50 -0.75 6.00
CA GLU A 28 -8.38 -1.61 6.35
C GLU A 28 -7.62 -1.88 5.05
N SER A 29 -6.53 -1.17 4.81
CA SER A 29 -5.58 -1.50 3.75
C SER A 29 -4.37 -2.18 4.36
N HIS A 30 -3.78 -3.11 3.61
CA HIS A 30 -2.45 -3.61 3.90
C HIS A 30 -1.43 -2.98 2.99
N THR A 31 -0.21 -2.85 3.49
CA THR A 31 0.85 -2.14 2.80
C THR A 31 1.93 -3.10 2.34
N VAL A 32 2.36 -2.93 1.09
CA VAL A 32 3.57 -3.56 0.57
C VAL A 32 4.70 -2.56 0.63
N TRP A 33 5.65 -2.79 1.51
CA TRP A 33 6.84 -1.96 1.72
C TRP A 33 8.00 -2.49 0.89
N VAL A 34 8.74 -1.60 0.23
CA VAL A 34 9.92 -1.93 -0.55
C VAL A 34 11.13 -1.14 -0.07
N HIS A 35 12.15 -1.86 0.36
CA HIS A 35 13.48 -1.35 0.63
C HIS A 35 14.31 -1.36 -0.64
N ASN A 36 14.40 -0.22 -1.32
CA ASN A 36 15.25 -0.11 -2.50
C ASN A 36 16.73 0.04 -2.11
N LYS A 37 17.46 -1.07 -2.05
CA LYS A 37 18.91 -1.11 -1.75
C LYS A 37 19.74 -1.40 -3.01
N MET A 38 19.23 -1.03 -4.18
CA MET A 38 19.96 -1.18 -5.45
C MET A 38 21.14 -0.23 -5.58
N TRP A 39 21.89 -0.39 -6.67
CA TRP A 39 23.01 0.46 -7.03
C TRP A 39 22.55 1.90 -7.36
N PRO A 40 23.37 2.92 -7.07
CA PRO A 40 23.01 4.31 -7.33
C PRO A 40 22.55 4.54 -8.77
N GLY A 41 21.46 5.30 -8.94
CA GLY A 41 20.87 5.61 -10.24
C GLY A 41 19.89 4.56 -10.77
N THR A 42 19.76 3.40 -10.11
CA THR A 42 18.75 2.39 -10.50
C THR A 42 17.37 2.75 -9.96
N TYR A 43 16.33 2.70 -10.79
CA TYR A 43 14.94 3.00 -10.43
C TYR A 43 14.11 1.71 -10.34
N GLY A 44 13.62 1.39 -9.14
CA GLY A 44 12.89 0.17 -8.84
C GLY A 44 11.39 0.43 -8.76
N MET A 45 10.59 -0.48 -9.30
CA MET A 45 9.15 -0.34 -9.45
C MET A 45 8.44 -1.61 -8.94
N LEU A 46 7.27 -1.43 -8.36
CA LEU A 46 6.35 -2.50 -7.95
C LEU A 46 4.95 -2.15 -8.42
N ALA A 47 4.28 -3.12 -9.03
CA ALA A 47 2.86 -3.06 -9.35
C ALA A 47 2.09 -4.15 -8.61
N VAL A 48 0.96 -3.76 -8.00
CA VAL A 48 -0.04 -4.66 -7.44
C VAL A 48 -0.99 -5.06 -8.57
N MET A 49 -1.04 -6.35 -8.88
CA MET A 49 -1.78 -6.91 -10.00
C MET A 49 -2.99 -7.70 -9.50
N VAL A 50 -4.18 -7.35 -9.97
CA VAL A 50 -5.45 -8.04 -9.67
C VAL A 50 -6.06 -8.53 -10.98
N ASN A 51 -6.29 -9.84 -11.11
CA ASN A 51 -6.80 -10.45 -12.34
C ASN A 51 -6.01 -10.08 -13.61
N GLY A 52 -4.68 -9.92 -13.47
CA GLY A 52 -3.79 -9.53 -14.57
C GLY A 52 -3.77 -8.05 -14.92
N GLN A 53 -4.50 -7.20 -14.19
CA GLN A 53 -4.49 -5.74 -14.36
C GLN A 53 -3.78 -5.05 -13.20
N GLU A 54 -3.00 -4.02 -13.52
CA GLU A 54 -2.41 -3.16 -12.50
C GLU A 54 -3.51 -2.38 -11.78
N ARG A 55 -3.52 -2.49 -10.44
CA ARG A 55 -4.46 -1.79 -9.59
C ARG A 55 -3.83 -0.60 -8.88
N ASN A 56 -2.58 -0.74 -8.49
CA ASN A 56 -1.80 0.30 -7.83
C ASN A 56 -0.31 0.03 -8.07
N SER A 57 0.53 1.06 -7.98
CA SER A 57 1.97 0.92 -8.15
C SER A 57 2.75 1.97 -7.37
N GLY A 58 4.03 1.69 -7.18
CA GLY A 58 4.98 2.57 -6.51
C GLY A 58 6.38 2.35 -7.06
N ALA A 59 7.22 3.36 -6.88
CA ALA A 59 8.58 3.33 -7.39
C ALA A 59 9.48 4.31 -6.65
N SER A 60 10.78 4.09 -6.76
CA SER A 60 11.79 5.01 -6.22
C SER A 60 13.16 4.78 -6.85
N TYR A 61 14.02 5.79 -6.77
CA TYR A 61 15.45 5.61 -6.99
C TYR A 61 16.09 4.83 -5.84
N ALA A 62 17.17 4.13 -6.16
CA ALA A 62 18.02 3.42 -5.22
C ALA A 62 18.32 4.24 -3.96
N ARG A 63 18.37 3.54 -2.82
CA ARG A 63 18.55 4.05 -1.45
C ARG A 63 17.33 4.74 -0.84
N HIS A 64 16.22 4.87 -1.57
CA HIS A 64 14.94 5.35 -1.03
C HIS A 64 13.93 4.21 -0.96
N GLY A 65 13.31 3.99 0.20
CA GLY A 65 12.19 3.05 0.31
C GLY A 65 10.92 3.64 -0.30
N PHE A 66 9.95 2.78 -0.60
CA PHE A 66 8.61 3.19 -1.02
C PHE A 66 7.57 2.15 -0.58
N SER A 67 6.29 2.50 -0.68
CA SER A 67 5.19 1.61 -0.33
C SER A 67 4.03 1.72 -1.31
N VAL A 68 3.23 0.66 -1.38
CA VAL A 68 2.00 0.59 -2.16
C VAL A 68 0.91 0.00 -1.28
N GLU A 69 -0.25 0.65 -1.24
CA GLU A 69 -1.42 0.16 -0.51
C GLU A 69 -2.22 -0.83 -1.35
N VAL A 70 -2.68 -1.90 -0.71
CA VAL A 70 -3.64 -2.87 -1.22
C VAL A 70 -4.94 -2.74 -0.41
N PHE A 71 -5.96 -2.15 -1.03
CA PHE A 71 -7.25 -1.90 -0.40
C PHE A 71 -8.03 -3.19 -0.11
N ASP A 72 -8.88 -3.18 0.93
CA ASP A 72 -9.69 -4.32 1.42
C ASP A 72 -10.63 -4.97 0.39
N ASP A 73 -11.03 -4.23 -0.65
CA ASP A 73 -11.83 -4.72 -1.77
C ASP A 73 -11.07 -5.78 -2.59
N VAL A 74 -9.73 -5.77 -2.52
CA VAL A 74 -8.86 -6.78 -3.09
C VAL A 74 -8.67 -7.93 -2.10
N LYS A 75 -9.15 -9.13 -2.46
CA LYS A 75 -8.96 -10.35 -1.63
C LYS A 75 -7.65 -11.07 -1.89
N THR A 76 -7.24 -11.12 -3.15
CA THR A 76 -5.97 -11.71 -3.56
C THR A 76 -5.32 -10.84 -4.63
N PHE A 77 -4.01 -10.78 -4.62
CA PHE A 77 -3.23 -9.98 -5.57
C PHE A 77 -1.91 -10.68 -5.91
N ASN A 78 -1.29 -10.26 -7.00
CA ASN A 78 0.09 -10.61 -7.31
C ASN A 78 0.93 -9.33 -7.27
N LEU A 79 2.24 -9.51 -7.09
CA LEU A 79 3.21 -8.43 -7.16
C LEU A 79 4.06 -8.62 -8.41
N SER A 80 4.11 -7.60 -9.26
CA SER A 80 5.05 -7.52 -10.37
C SER A 80 6.13 -6.51 -10.04
N PHE A 81 7.36 -6.99 -9.92
CA PHE A 81 8.53 -6.17 -9.65
C PHE A 81 9.31 -5.94 -10.94
N SER A 82 9.80 -4.72 -11.14
CA SER A 82 10.58 -4.35 -12.32
C SER A 82 11.61 -3.27 -12.00
N VAL A 83 12.59 -3.12 -12.89
CA VAL A 83 13.65 -2.10 -12.81
C VAL A 83 13.67 -1.34 -14.12
N GLU A 84 13.61 -0.01 -14.05
CA GLU A 84 13.54 0.85 -15.23
C GLU A 84 14.75 0.62 -16.14
N ALA A 85 14.48 0.48 -17.44
CA ALA A 85 15.46 0.22 -18.49
C ALA A 85 16.29 -1.08 -18.34
N SER A 86 15.92 -1.97 -17.41
CA SER A 86 16.50 -3.31 -17.32
C SER A 86 16.11 -4.18 -18.52
N SER A 87 17.03 -5.02 -18.99
CA SER A 87 16.74 -6.09 -19.96
C SER A 87 16.28 -7.39 -19.30
N GLU A 88 16.35 -7.50 -17.97
CA GLU A 88 15.78 -8.65 -17.27
C GLU A 88 14.25 -8.62 -17.32
N LYS A 89 13.64 -9.80 -17.29
CA LYS A 89 12.18 -9.91 -17.16
C LYS A 89 11.73 -9.50 -15.76
N ASP A 90 10.53 -8.93 -15.71
CA ASP A 90 9.82 -8.66 -14.47
C ASP A 90 9.70 -9.92 -13.60
N LYS A 91 9.89 -9.71 -12.30
CA LYS A 91 9.81 -10.79 -11.31
C LYS A 91 8.42 -10.75 -10.69
N ASN A 92 7.64 -11.80 -10.93
CA ASN A 92 6.28 -11.90 -10.41
C ASN A 92 6.24 -12.77 -9.14
N ARG A 93 5.40 -12.41 -8.17
CA ARG A 93 5.19 -13.13 -6.90
C ARG A 93 3.71 -13.18 -6.53
N GLY A 94 3.34 -14.21 -5.78
CA GLY A 94 1.97 -14.47 -5.37
C GLY A 94 1.35 -15.68 -6.08
N PRO A 95 0.01 -15.81 -6.04
CA PRO A 95 -0.91 -14.86 -5.42
C PRO A 95 -0.75 -14.79 -3.90
N PHE A 96 -0.97 -13.62 -3.34
CA PHE A 96 -1.01 -13.34 -1.90
C PHE A 96 -2.45 -13.11 -1.45
N SER A 97 -2.75 -13.47 -0.20
CA SER A 97 -3.95 -13.01 0.50
C SER A 97 -3.73 -11.57 0.97
N ASN A 98 -4.76 -10.74 0.90
CA ASN A 98 -4.72 -9.39 1.47
C ASN A 98 -5.13 -9.41 2.95
N ASP A 99 -4.29 -10.03 3.78
CA ASP A 99 -4.53 -10.23 5.22
C ASP A 99 -3.35 -9.76 6.10
N LYS A 100 -2.26 -9.31 5.48
CA LYS A 100 -1.08 -8.77 6.15
C LYS A 100 -0.33 -7.80 5.27
N ASP A 101 0.51 -7.00 5.92
CA ASP A 101 1.55 -6.24 5.24
C ASP A 101 2.63 -7.18 4.70
N HIS A 102 3.29 -6.76 3.62
CA HIS A 102 4.42 -7.46 3.05
C HIS A 102 5.63 -6.54 2.97
N GLU A 103 6.80 -7.04 3.33
CA GLU A 103 8.04 -6.28 3.26
C GLU A 103 9.01 -6.91 2.26
N TRP A 104 9.54 -6.11 1.34
CA TRP A 104 10.41 -6.57 0.27
C TRP A 104 11.70 -5.77 0.21
N LYS A 105 12.76 -6.40 -0.31
CA LYS A 105 14.05 -5.75 -0.53
C LYS A 105 14.50 -5.92 -1.96
N PHE A 106 14.81 -4.80 -2.60
CA PHE A 106 15.46 -4.78 -3.92
C PHE A 106 16.98 -4.69 -3.74
N THR A 107 17.71 -5.46 -4.53
CA THR A 107 19.18 -5.44 -4.58
C THR A 107 19.68 -5.61 -6.01
N GLY A 108 20.92 -5.21 -6.29
CA GLY A 108 21.55 -5.31 -7.61
C GLY A 108 21.54 -3.99 -8.40
N SER A 109 21.62 -4.09 -9.72
CA SER A 109 21.68 -2.99 -10.69
C SER A 109 20.65 -3.16 -11.81
N ILE A 110 20.64 -2.23 -12.77
CA ILE A 110 19.85 -2.32 -13.99
C ILE A 110 20.13 -3.60 -14.81
N ASP A 111 21.36 -4.11 -14.81
CA ASP A 111 21.75 -5.27 -15.61
C ASP A 111 21.40 -6.60 -14.93
N ALA A 112 21.47 -6.62 -13.60
CA ALA A 112 21.15 -7.80 -12.80
C ALA A 112 20.63 -7.42 -11.42
N TRP A 113 19.40 -7.84 -11.10
CA TRP A 113 18.74 -7.46 -9.85
C TRP A 113 18.00 -8.62 -9.21
N ASN A 114 17.75 -8.50 -7.91
CA ASN A 114 17.01 -9.51 -7.15
C ASN A 114 16.03 -8.88 -6.18
N ILE A 115 15.01 -9.67 -5.82
CA ILE A 115 14.01 -9.35 -4.82
C ILE A 115 13.96 -10.43 -3.75
N GLU A 116 13.73 -10.01 -2.52
CA GLU A 116 13.64 -10.88 -1.35
C GLU A 116 12.48 -10.40 -0.49
N GLU A 117 11.59 -11.31 -0.08
CA GLU A 117 10.56 -11.04 0.93
C GLU A 117 11.20 -11.13 2.32
N LEU A 118 10.96 -10.13 3.16
CA LEU A 118 11.52 -10.02 4.51
C LEU A 118 10.53 -10.47 5.59
N SER A 119 9.22 -10.27 5.36
CA SER A 119 8.12 -10.70 6.25
C SER A 119 6.77 -10.63 5.57
#